data_AF-A0A3B8XR76-F1
#
_entry.id   AF-A0A3B8XR76-F1
#
_cell.length_a   1.000
_cell.length_b   1.000
_cell.length_c   1.000
_cell.angle_alpha   90.00
_cell.angle_beta   90.00
_cell.angle_gamma   90.00
#
_symmetry.space_group_name_H-M   'P 1'
#
loop_
_entity.id
_entity.type
_entity.pdbx_description
1 polymer ?
#
loop_
_entity_poly.entity_id
_entity_poly.type
_entity_poly.pdbx_seq_one_letter_code
_entity_poly.pdbx_strand_id
1 'polypeptide(L)'
;MTTASPTEFDGAAPVKRKRKRIELLKAWRAIRALIADKEDTSQVFKIVDALSGNSVDEQFRRFVATETGRRILAEKRNLVTTLSDQARLAALPQGTLGRAYYEFMAEENLTADGLVEASEAVRREDDGRTADEKLFGFRNRDQHDLWHVTAGYGRDGLGELALLAFTYAQTRNRGIGFIVLV
;
A
#
# COMPACT_ATOMS: atom_id res chain seq x y z
N MET A 1 -7.46 29.04 16.89
CA MET A 1 -6.99 27.86 16.14
C MET A 1 -6.48 28.37 14.81
N THR A 2 -5.17 28.53 14.68
CA THR A 2 -4.52 29.04 13.47
C THR A 2 -4.52 27.92 12.43
N THR A 3 -5.36 28.05 11.41
CA THR A 3 -5.31 27.19 10.22
C THR A 3 -3.96 27.41 9.55
N ALA A 4 -3.08 26.42 9.61
CA ALA A 4 -1.88 26.42 8.78
C ALA A 4 -2.32 26.58 7.32
N SER A 5 -1.79 27.61 6.66
CA SER A 5 -2.01 27.85 5.24
C SER A 5 -1.61 26.58 4.47
N PRO A 6 -2.40 26.09 3.50
CA PRO A 6 -2.03 24.91 2.74
C PRO A 6 -0.70 25.20 2.05
N THR A 7 0.34 24.41 2.33
CA THR A 7 1.45 24.29 1.39
C THR A 7 0.84 23.87 0.06
N GLU A 8 0.87 24.76 -0.91
CA GLU A 8 0.27 24.56 -2.22
C GLU A 8 0.81 23.25 -2.80
N PHE A 9 -0.09 22.28 -2.99
CA PHE A 9 0.18 21.21 -3.94
C PHE A 9 0.22 21.89 -5.31
N ASP A 10 1.41 22.07 -5.86
CA ASP A 10 1.69 22.82 -7.10
C ASP A 10 1.12 22.15 -8.37
N GLY A 11 0.14 21.25 -8.21
CA GLY A 11 -0.50 20.53 -9.31
C GLY A 11 0.45 19.68 -10.14
N ALA A 12 1.68 19.43 -9.65
CA ALA A 12 2.77 18.91 -10.45
C ALA A 12 2.32 17.64 -11.18
N ALA A 13 2.24 17.76 -12.51
CA ALA A 13 1.86 16.65 -13.35
C ALA A 13 2.80 15.47 -13.10
N PRO A 14 2.28 14.22 -13.09
CA PRO A 14 3.09 13.03 -12.90
C PRO A 14 4.31 13.08 -13.84
N VAL A 15 5.51 12.98 -13.26
CA VAL A 15 6.77 13.09 -14.02
C VAL A 15 6.77 12.01 -15.10
N LYS A 16 6.90 12.41 -16.37
CA LYS A 16 6.92 11.47 -17.50
C LYS A 16 8.21 10.63 -17.43
N ARG A 17 8.11 9.42 -16.90
CA ARG A 17 9.23 8.47 -16.79
C ARG A 17 9.24 7.45 -17.93
N LYS A 18 10.43 6.91 -18.21
CA LYS A 18 10.56 5.72 -19.04
C LYS A 18 9.83 4.57 -18.35
N ARG A 19 9.08 3.80 -19.14
CA ARG A 19 8.34 2.64 -18.65
C ARG A 19 9.27 1.70 -17.87
N LYS A 20 8.89 1.35 -16.64
CA LYS A 20 9.61 0.33 -15.88
C LYS A 20 9.54 -0.99 -16.65
N ARG A 21 10.71 -1.59 -16.90
CA ARG A 21 10.80 -2.91 -17.55
C ARG A 21 10.35 -3.99 -16.56
N ILE A 22 9.61 -4.96 -17.06
CA ILE A 22 9.18 -6.11 -16.28
C ILE A 22 10.39 -7.04 -16.06
N GLU A 23 10.61 -7.47 -14.82
CA GLU A 23 11.76 -8.29 -14.41
C GLU A 23 11.31 -9.75 -14.14
N LEU A 24 10.98 -10.50 -15.20
CA LEU A 24 10.38 -11.85 -15.08
C LEU A 24 11.24 -12.83 -14.26
N LEU A 25 12.57 -12.81 -14.42
CA LEU A 25 13.47 -13.68 -13.66
C LEU A 25 13.47 -13.33 -12.16
N LYS A 26 13.36 -12.04 -11.81
CA LYS A 26 13.27 -11.59 -10.42
C LYS A 26 11.96 -12.07 -9.80
N ALA A 27 10.84 -11.90 -10.51
CA ALA A 27 9.53 -12.38 -10.07
C ALA A 27 9.50 -13.90 -9.90
N TRP A 28 10.08 -14.66 -10.84
CA TRP A 28 10.15 -16.12 -10.77
C TRP A 28 10.99 -16.63 -9.60
N ARG A 29 12.11 -15.97 -9.28
CA ARG A 29 12.90 -16.33 -8.09
C ARG A 29 12.13 -16.03 -6.81
N ALA A 30 11.44 -14.89 -6.76
CA ALA A 30 10.68 -14.48 -5.58
C ALA A 30 9.47 -15.39 -5.33
N ILE A 31 8.73 -15.80 -6.36
CA ILE A 31 7.60 -16.74 -6.17
C ILE A 31 8.07 -18.12 -5.70
N ARG A 32 9.22 -18.61 -6.18
CA ARG A 32 9.79 -19.87 -5.67
C ARG A 32 10.18 -19.78 -4.20
N ALA A 33 10.75 -18.65 -3.80
CA ALA A 33 11.07 -18.39 -2.40
C ALA A 33 9.79 -18.31 -1.55
N LEU A 34 8.76 -17.61 -2.02
CA LEU A 34 7.47 -17.49 -1.33
C LEU A 34 6.73 -18.83 -1.19
N ILE A 35 6.84 -19.72 -2.19
CA ILE A 35 6.28 -21.08 -2.10
C ILE A 35 7.02 -21.92 -1.07
N ALA A 36 8.34 -21.74 -0.96
CA ALA A 36 9.18 -22.45 0.01
C ALA A 36 8.97 -21.92 1.44
N ASP A 37 8.72 -20.62 1.59
CA ASP A 37 8.44 -19.94 2.86
C ASP A 37 7.34 -18.89 2.64
N LYS A 38 6.12 -19.23 3.08
CA LYS A 38 4.93 -18.38 2.91
C LYS A 38 4.93 -17.16 3.83
N GLU A 39 5.74 -17.19 4.90
CA GLU A 39 5.83 -16.10 5.87
C GLU A 39 6.81 -15.01 5.42
N ASP A 40 7.61 -15.24 4.37
CA ASP A 40 8.51 -14.24 3.77
C ASP A 40 7.73 -13.23 2.90
N THR A 41 7.01 -12.33 3.58
CA THR A 41 6.23 -11.24 2.97
C THR A 41 7.07 -10.31 2.09
N SER A 42 8.40 -10.25 2.28
CA SER A 42 9.29 -9.48 1.42
C SER A 42 9.26 -9.97 -0.03
N GLN A 43 8.98 -11.26 -0.27
CA GLN A 43 8.87 -11.82 -1.61
C GLN A 43 7.65 -11.29 -2.36
N VAL A 44 6.54 -11.03 -1.66
CA VAL A 44 5.36 -10.38 -2.24
C VAL A 44 5.75 -9.01 -2.79
N PHE A 45 6.44 -8.18 -1.99
CA PHE A 45 6.93 -6.88 -2.44
C PHE A 45 7.88 -6.98 -3.64
N LYS A 46 8.78 -7.98 -3.66
CA LYS A 46 9.70 -8.23 -4.80
C LYS A 46 8.94 -8.57 -6.08
N ILE A 47 7.90 -9.41 -6.01
CA ILE A 47 7.05 -9.79 -7.16
C ILE A 47 6.26 -8.58 -7.66
N VAL A 48 5.59 -7.87 -6.74
CA VAL A 48 4.79 -6.68 -7.02
C VAL A 48 5.64 -5.60 -7.69
N ASP A 49 6.83 -5.35 -7.16
CA ASP A 49 7.79 -4.42 -7.76
C ASP A 49 8.23 -4.88 -9.16
N ALA A 50 8.71 -6.13 -9.29
CA ALA A 50 9.26 -6.69 -10.53
C ALA A 50 8.26 -6.67 -11.70
N LEU A 51 6.98 -6.84 -11.42
CA LEU A 51 5.92 -6.98 -12.43
C LEU A 51 5.04 -5.73 -12.59
N SER A 52 5.17 -4.72 -11.72
CA SER A 52 4.36 -3.48 -11.74
C SER A 52 4.32 -2.76 -13.09
N GLY A 53 5.46 -2.66 -13.79
CA GLY A 53 5.58 -1.83 -14.98
C GLY A 53 5.18 -0.38 -14.67
N ASN A 54 4.19 0.15 -15.39
CA ASN A 54 3.70 1.53 -15.20
C ASN A 54 2.52 1.65 -14.24
N SER A 55 2.02 0.56 -13.65
CA SER A 55 0.76 0.59 -12.89
C SER A 55 0.79 1.60 -11.74
N VAL A 56 1.92 1.75 -11.05
CA VAL A 56 2.08 2.70 -9.95
C VAL A 56 1.97 4.14 -10.45
N ASP A 57 2.57 4.45 -11.59
CA ASP A 57 2.49 5.79 -12.19
C ASP A 57 1.05 6.10 -12.57
N GLU A 58 0.36 5.17 -13.26
CA GLU A 58 -1.04 5.31 -13.65
C GLU A 58 -1.97 5.49 -12.45
N GLN A 59 -1.72 4.76 -11.37
CA GLN A 59 -2.45 4.93 -10.11
C GLN A 59 -2.23 6.32 -9.52
N PHE A 60 -0.98 6.80 -9.47
CA PHE A 60 -0.69 8.15 -9.00
C PHE A 60 -1.38 9.21 -9.86
N ARG A 61 -1.40 9.07 -11.19
CA ARG A 61 -2.14 10.00 -12.08
C ARG A 61 -3.62 10.07 -11.74
N ARG A 62 -4.26 8.92 -11.49
CA ARG A 62 -5.67 8.86 -11.09
C ARG A 62 -5.88 9.47 -9.71
N PHE A 63 -4.96 9.24 -8.78
CA PHE A 63 -5.02 9.77 -7.42
C PHE A 63 -5.01 11.31 -7.42
N VAL A 64 -4.04 11.94 -8.09
CA VAL A 64 -3.92 13.42 -8.16
C VAL A 64 -5.03 14.09 -8.97
N ALA A 65 -5.72 13.34 -9.84
CA ALA A 65 -6.90 13.83 -10.55
C ALA A 65 -8.09 14.09 -9.61
N THR A 66 -8.13 13.45 -8.43
CA THR A 66 -9.19 13.63 -7.43
C THR A 66 -8.89 14.80 -6.49
N GLU A 67 -9.95 15.47 -6.01
CA GLU A 67 -9.83 16.51 -4.97
C GLU A 67 -9.21 15.95 -3.68
N THR A 68 -9.70 14.79 -3.23
CA THR A 68 -9.19 14.11 -2.04
C THR A 68 -7.70 13.79 -2.15
N GLY A 69 -7.24 13.29 -3.30
CA GLY A 69 -5.84 12.98 -3.53
C GLY A 69 -4.95 14.22 -3.47
N ARG A 70 -5.36 15.32 -4.12
CA ARG A 70 -4.64 16.61 -4.04
C ARG A 70 -4.56 17.12 -2.61
N ARG A 71 -5.67 17.06 -1.86
CA ARG A 71 -5.70 17.48 -0.45
C ARG A 71 -4.76 16.65 0.42
N ILE A 72 -4.74 15.33 0.24
CA ILE A 72 -3.82 14.44 0.97
C ILE A 72 -2.36 14.81 0.73
N LEU A 73 -2.00 15.13 -0.52
CA LEU A 73 -0.63 15.53 -0.87
C LEU A 73 -0.27 16.93 -0.37
N ALA A 74 -1.18 17.90 -0.48
CA ALA A 74 -0.99 19.26 0.04
C ALA A 74 -0.73 19.27 1.55
N GLU A 75 -1.50 18.47 2.29
CA GLU A 75 -1.40 18.34 3.74
C GLU A 75 -0.36 17.30 4.19
N LYS A 76 0.32 16.62 3.24
CA LYS A 76 1.30 15.56 3.49
C LYS A 76 0.81 14.50 4.48
N ARG A 77 -0.46 14.09 4.39
CA ARG A 77 -1.07 13.18 5.37
C ARG A 77 -0.40 11.81 5.32
N ASN A 78 0.32 11.47 6.38
CA ASN A 78 0.91 10.15 6.57
C ASN A 78 -0.11 9.21 7.23
N LEU A 79 -0.47 8.13 6.51
CA LEU A 79 -1.49 7.19 6.98
C LEU A 79 -0.99 6.35 8.15
N VAL A 80 0.27 5.87 8.10
CA VAL A 80 0.85 5.03 9.15
C VAL A 80 0.79 5.70 10.52
N THR A 81 1.01 7.02 10.60
CA THR A 81 0.94 7.76 11.87
C THR A 81 -0.42 7.66 12.55
N THR A 82 -1.50 7.52 11.79
CA THR A 82 -2.83 7.29 12.35
C THR A 82 -3.05 5.82 12.72
N LEU A 83 -2.54 4.90 11.89
CA LEU A 83 -2.76 3.46 12.05
C LEU A 83 -1.89 2.83 13.15
N SER A 84 -0.75 3.44 13.49
CA SER A 84 0.12 2.99 14.59
C SER A 84 -0.31 3.51 15.97
N ASP A 85 -1.24 4.47 16.06
CA ASP A 85 -1.74 5.01 17.35
C ASP A 85 -2.80 4.08 17.96
N GLN A 86 -2.35 2.94 18.48
CA GLN A 86 -3.21 1.90 19.04
C GLN A 86 -4.08 2.42 20.20
N ALA A 87 -3.52 3.25 21.08
CA ALA A 87 -4.24 3.77 22.23
C ALA A 87 -5.44 4.63 21.80
N ARG A 88 -5.23 5.50 20.81
CA ARG A 88 -6.32 6.30 20.24
C ARG A 88 -7.34 5.43 19.52
N LEU A 89 -6.91 4.46 18.73
CA LEU A 89 -7.83 3.59 17.99
C LEU A 89 -8.67 2.70 18.93
N ALA A 90 -8.06 2.18 20.00
CA ALA A 90 -8.73 1.42 21.05
C ALA A 90 -9.76 2.25 21.82
N ALA A 91 -9.55 3.56 21.94
CA ALA A 91 -10.48 4.47 22.61
C ALA A 91 -11.70 4.86 21.74
N LEU A 92 -11.69 4.53 20.44
CA LEU A 92 -12.81 4.86 19.56
C LEU A 92 -14.07 4.03 19.91
N PRO A 93 -15.28 4.61 19.72
CA PRO A 93 -16.53 3.90 19.96
C PRO A 93 -16.67 2.63 19.10
N GLN A 94 -17.38 1.64 19.64
CA GLN A 94 -17.71 0.43 18.90
C GLN A 94 -18.52 0.74 17.63
N GLY A 95 -18.26 -0.04 16.58
CA GLY A 95 -18.89 0.14 15.25
C GLY A 95 -18.24 1.23 14.38
N THR A 96 -17.22 1.94 14.87
CA THR A 96 -16.43 2.84 14.01
C THR A 96 -15.34 2.06 13.27
N LEU A 97 -14.95 2.55 12.08
CA LEU A 97 -13.88 1.91 11.29
C LEU A 97 -12.55 1.82 12.06
N GLY A 98 -12.18 2.88 12.79
CA GLY A 98 -10.92 2.87 13.54
C GLY A 98 -10.93 1.86 14.67
N ARG A 99 -12.08 1.66 15.34
CA ARG A 99 -12.24 0.62 16.35
C ARG A 99 -12.18 -0.78 15.75
N ALA A 100 -12.87 -1.01 14.63
CA ALA A 100 -12.84 -2.29 13.92
C ALA A 100 -11.44 -2.64 13.40
N TYR A 101 -10.69 -1.65 12.90
CA TYR A 101 -9.30 -1.83 12.50
C TYR A 101 -8.39 -2.19 13.68
N TYR A 102 -8.55 -1.53 14.82
CA TYR A 102 -7.79 -1.87 16.03
C TYR A 102 -8.04 -3.32 16.47
N GLU A 103 -9.31 -3.75 16.49
CA GLU A 103 -9.68 -5.12 16.86
C GLU A 103 -9.10 -6.14 15.89
N PHE A 104 -9.21 -5.90 14.59
CA PHE A 104 -8.61 -6.73 13.54
C PHE A 104 -7.09 -6.89 13.71
N MET A 105 -6.36 -5.79 13.95
CA MET A 105 -4.92 -5.85 14.15
C MET A 105 -4.53 -6.58 15.45
N ALA A 106 -5.33 -6.41 16.52
CA ALA A 106 -5.09 -7.03 17.81
C ALA A 106 -5.34 -8.55 17.79
N GLU A 107 -6.39 -9.01 17.10
CA GLU A 107 -6.70 -10.44 16.94
C GLU A 107 -5.58 -11.19 16.22
N GLU A 108 -4.93 -10.52 15.27
CA GLU A 108 -3.89 -11.10 14.40
C GLU A 108 -2.46 -10.85 14.92
N ASN A 109 -2.33 -10.16 16.07
CA ASN A 109 -1.05 -9.75 16.67
C ASN A 109 -0.13 -8.99 15.69
N LEU A 110 -0.72 -8.08 14.91
CA LEU A 110 -0.05 -7.31 13.86
C LEU A 110 0.20 -5.86 14.29
N THR A 111 1.15 -5.21 13.62
CA THR A 111 1.38 -3.77 13.71
C THR A 111 1.50 -3.16 12.32
N ALA A 112 1.08 -1.90 12.17
CA ALA A 112 1.25 -1.17 10.91
C ALA A 112 2.75 -1.02 10.56
N ASP A 113 3.62 -0.98 11.56
CA ASP A 113 5.08 -0.85 11.40
C ASP A 113 5.71 -2.10 10.76
N GLY A 114 5.20 -3.31 11.04
CA GLY A 114 5.73 -4.54 10.43
C GLY A 114 5.63 -4.55 8.90
N LEU A 115 4.55 -4.00 8.35
CA LEU A 115 4.39 -3.86 6.90
C LEU A 115 5.35 -2.82 6.32
N VAL A 116 5.65 -1.75 7.08
CA VAL A 116 6.65 -0.75 6.71
C VAL A 116 8.02 -1.41 6.58
N GLU A 117 8.45 -2.15 7.60
CA GLU A 117 9.74 -2.84 7.63
C GLU A 117 9.91 -3.80 6.43
N ALA A 118 8.91 -4.64 6.17
CA ALA A 118 8.92 -5.57 5.04
C ALA A 118 9.03 -4.86 3.67
N SER A 119 8.38 -3.70 3.54
CA SER A 119 8.45 -2.87 2.33
C SER A 119 9.80 -2.18 2.16
N GLU A 120 10.38 -1.65 3.23
CA GLU A 120 11.67 -0.94 3.18
C GLU A 120 12.82 -1.88 2.80
N ALA A 121 12.75 -3.16 3.20
CA ALA A 121 13.72 -4.19 2.80
C ALA A 121 13.86 -4.40 1.28
N VAL A 122 12.88 -3.94 0.49
CA VAL A 122 12.84 -4.10 -0.98
C VAL A 122 12.99 -2.75 -1.71
N ARG A 123 12.93 -1.64 -0.98
CA ARG A 123 12.93 -0.29 -1.55
C ARG A 123 14.29 0.04 -2.15
N ARG A 124 14.29 0.73 -3.29
CA ARG A 124 15.51 1.25 -3.92
C ARG A 124 15.76 2.66 -3.40
N GLU A 125 16.98 2.95 -2.98
CA GLU A 125 17.36 4.29 -2.47
C GLU A 125 17.19 5.39 -3.55
N ASP A 126 17.48 5.07 -4.81
CA ASP A 126 17.29 5.96 -5.96
C ASP A 126 16.33 5.33 -7.00
N ASP A 127 15.05 5.60 -6.81
CA ASP A 127 13.96 5.18 -7.71
C ASP A 127 13.44 6.33 -8.60
N GLY A 128 14.05 7.53 -8.50
CA GLY A 128 13.63 8.73 -9.21
C GLY A 128 12.21 9.21 -8.87
N ARG A 129 11.61 8.75 -7.76
CA ARG A 129 10.27 9.18 -7.30
C ARG A 129 10.33 10.51 -6.56
N THR A 130 9.33 11.36 -6.81
CA THR A 130 9.15 12.61 -6.05
C THR A 130 8.68 12.32 -4.63
N ALA A 131 8.73 13.31 -3.74
CA ALA A 131 8.21 13.17 -2.38
C ALA A 131 6.72 12.79 -2.36
N ASP A 132 5.91 13.34 -3.27
CA ASP A 132 4.48 13.05 -3.36
C ASP A 132 4.18 11.64 -3.84
N GLU A 133 4.98 11.13 -4.78
CA GLU A 133 4.84 9.75 -5.25
C GLU A 133 5.30 8.75 -4.19
N LYS A 134 6.33 9.09 -3.42
CA LYS A 134 6.75 8.31 -2.25
C LYS A 134 5.64 8.27 -1.21
N LEU A 135 5.02 9.41 -0.90
CA LEU A 135 3.88 9.50 0.02
C LEU A 135 2.69 8.68 -0.48
N PHE A 136 2.37 8.73 -1.78
CA PHE A 136 1.35 7.89 -2.39
C PHE A 136 1.69 6.39 -2.27
N GLY A 137 2.94 6.00 -2.52
CA GLY A 137 3.41 4.62 -2.38
C GLY A 137 3.25 4.09 -0.95
N PHE A 138 3.66 4.87 0.05
CA PHE A 138 3.45 4.55 1.47
C PHE A 138 1.97 4.37 1.78
N ARG A 139 1.14 5.34 1.39
CA ARG A 139 -0.31 5.25 1.59
C ARG A 139 -0.91 4.00 0.95
N ASN A 140 -0.47 3.62 -0.25
CA ASN A 140 -0.99 2.44 -0.94
C ASN A 140 -0.58 1.13 -0.25
N ARG A 141 0.58 1.09 0.41
CA ARG A 141 0.98 -0.01 1.28
C ARG A 141 0.13 -0.01 2.56
N ASP A 142 0.10 1.11 3.27
CA ASP A 142 -0.50 1.22 4.61
C ASP A 142 -2.03 1.05 4.62
N GLN A 143 -2.70 1.25 3.48
CA GLN A 143 -4.15 1.03 3.37
C GLN A 143 -4.56 -0.44 3.18
N HIS A 144 -3.60 -1.34 2.96
CA HIS A 144 -3.87 -2.77 2.72
C HIS A 144 -4.72 -3.38 3.83
N ASP A 145 -4.31 -3.21 5.09
CA ASP A 145 -5.03 -3.78 6.25
C ASP A 145 -6.40 -3.13 6.46
N LEU A 146 -6.57 -1.86 6.05
CA LEU A 146 -7.89 -1.23 6.03
C LEU A 146 -8.84 -1.88 5.01
N TRP A 147 -8.33 -2.45 3.93
CA TRP A 147 -9.17 -3.16 2.97
C TRP A 147 -9.67 -4.50 3.50
N HIS A 148 -8.91 -5.21 4.34
CA HIS A 148 -9.46 -6.36 5.06
C HIS A 148 -10.71 -5.98 5.83
N VAL A 149 -10.61 -4.93 6.65
CA VAL A 149 -11.70 -4.45 7.51
C VAL A 149 -12.89 -3.93 6.69
N THR A 150 -12.63 -3.13 5.66
CA THR A 150 -13.71 -2.49 4.88
C THR A 150 -14.38 -3.42 3.87
N ALA A 151 -13.66 -4.43 3.36
CA ALA A 151 -14.23 -5.43 2.44
C ALA A 151 -14.74 -6.69 3.16
N GLY A 152 -14.40 -6.88 4.44
CA GLY A 152 -14.79 -8.03 5.23
C GLY A 152 -14.00 -9.31 4.90
N TYR A 153 -12.77 -9.17 4.40
CA TYR A 153 -11.89 -10.30 4.12
C TYR A 153 -11.01 -10.58 5.34
N GLY A 154 -11.05 -11.81 5.85
CA GLY A 154 -10.15 -12.26 6.92
C GLY A 154 -8.70 -12.40 6.47
N ARG A 155 -7.84 -12.83 7.41
CA ARG A 155 -6.41 -13.12 7.18
C ARG A 155 -6.11 -14.58 6.85
N ASP A 156 -7.15 -15.41 6.76
CA ASP A 156 -6.98 -16.77 6.28
C ASP A 156 -6.58 -16.79 4.79
N GLY A 157 -6.06 -17.91 4.30
CA GLY A 157 -5.54 -17.97 2.93
C GLY A 157 -6.57 -17.60 1.85
N LEU A 158 -7.87 -17.83 2.09
CA LEU A 158 -8.93 -17.44 1.17
C LEU A 158 -9.20 -15.93 1.25
N GLY A 159 -9.24 -15.35 2.45
CA GLY A 159 -9.39 -13.92 2.69
C GLY A 159 -8.24 -13.11 2.10
N GLU A 160 -7.01 -13.56 2.28
CA GLU A 160 -5.82 -12.98 1.63
C GLU A 160 -5.94 -12.99 0.11
N LEU A 161 -6.30 -14.14 -0.47
CA LEU A 161 -6.46 -14.28 -1.91
C LEU A 161 -7.58 -13.38 -2.44
N ALA A 162 -8.70 -13.30 -1.73
CA ALA A 162 -9.82 -12.43 -2.07
C ALA A 162 -9.40 -10.95 -2.01
N LEU A 163 -8.64 -10.55 -0.99
CA LEU A 163 -8.13 -9.20 -0.88
C LEU A 163 -7.12 -8.87 -1.99
N LEU A 164 -6.23 -9.79 -2.35
CA LEU A 164 -5.29 -9.61 -3.46
C LEU A 164 -6.04 -9.46 -4.79
N ALA A 165 -7.10 -10.24 -5.02
CA ALA A 165 -7.95 -10.12 -6.20
C ALA A 165 -8.66 -8.76 -6.25
N PHE A 166 -9.23 -8.32 -5.13
CA PHE A 166 -9.82 -6.98 -4.99
C PHE A 166 -8.79 -5.89 -5.27
N THR A 167 -7.60 -6.00 -4.68
CA THR A 167 -6.48 -5.08 -4.86
C THR A 167 -6.04 -5.01 -6.32
N TYR A 168 -5.96 -6.15 -7.01
CA TYR A 168 -5.63 -6.20 -8.43
C TYR A 168 -6.65 -5.42 -9.27
N ALA A 169 -7.94 -5.54 -8.98
CA ALA A 169 -8.98 -4.81 -9.70
C ALA A 169 -8.82 -3.28 -9.57
N GLN A 170 -8.44 -2.80 -8.38
CA GLN A 170 -8.20 -1.37 -8.11
C GLN A 170 -6.90 -0.85 -8.73
N THR A 171 -5.81 -1.58 -8.53
CA THR A 171 -4.44 -1.11 -8.81
C THR A 171 -3.96 -1.46 -10.21
N ARG A 172 -4.51 -2.53 -10.81
CA ARG A 172 -4.05 -3.17 -12.05
C ARG A 172 -2.55 -3.54 -12.02
N ASN A 173 -1.99 -3.76 -10.83
CA ASN A 173 -0.62 -4.19 -10.68
C ASN A 173 -0.49 -5.67 -11.09
N ARG A 174 0.26 -5.94 -12.17
CA ARG A 174 0.40 -7.30 -12.72
C ARG A 174 1.09 -8.26 -11.75
N GLY A 175 1.90 -7.78 -10.81
CA GLY A 175 2.50 -8.64 -9.79
C GLY A 175 1.47 -9.20 -8.81
N ILE A 176 0.48 -8.39 -8.44
CA ILE A 176 -0.63 -8.83 -7.59
C ILE A 176 -1.47 -9.85 -8.37
N GLY A 177 -1.81 -9.55 -9.62
CA GLY A 177 -2.52 -10.51 -10.48
C GLY A 177 -1.77 -11.82 -10.69
N PHE A 178 -0.44 -11.78 -10.75
CA PHE A 178 0.39 -12.98 -10.86
C PHE A 178 0.33 -13.83 -9.58
N ILE A 179 0.38 -13.24 -8.39
CA ILE A 179 0.25 -13.96 -7.11
C ILE A 179 -1.12 -14.62 -7.01
N VAL A 180 -2.19 -13.95 -7.42
CA VAL A 180 -3.56 -14.51 -7.38
C VAL A 180 -3.71 -15.75 -8.27
N LEU A 181 -2.90 -15.87 -9.32
CA LEU A 181 -3.02 -16.95 -10.33
C LEU A 181 -2.20 -18.21 -10.02
N VAL A 182 -1.24 -18.14 -9.09
CA VAL A 182 -0.27 -19.22 -8.81
C VAL A 182 -0.52 -19.80 -7.44
#